data_AF-A0A9X3PHT3-F1
#
_entry.id   AF-A0A9X3PHT3-F1
#
_cell.length_a   1.000
_cell.length_b   1.000
_cell.length_c   1.000
_cell.angle_alpha   90.00
_cell.angle_beta   90.00
_cell.angle_gamma   90.00
#
_symmetry.space_group_name_H-M   'P 1'
#
loop_
_entity.id
_entity.type
_entity.pdbx_description
1 polymer ?
#
loop_
_entity_poly.entity_id
_entity_poly.type
_entity_poly.pdbx_seq_one_letter_code
_entity_poly.pdbx_strand_id
1 'polypeptide(L)'
;MLDKIEALNTVRNHIIDLLAEAEIEHGAIDGSEALNAVGLNSLLLARLIIQLEIEFGADPFAEGDLVISDVRTIAGLADAYVAAMHQEVAV
;
A
#
# COMPACT_ATOMS: atom_id res chain seq x y z
N MET A 1 -12.56 5.44 -12.62
CA MET A 1 -12.62 4.22 -11.80
C MET A 1 -11.19 3.75 -11.72
N LEU A 2 -10.61 3.72 -10.53
CA LEU A 2 -9.18 3.43 -10.39
C LEU A 2 -8.99 1.93 -10.65
N ASP A 3 -8.23 1.59 -11.69
CA ASP A 3 -8.01 0.18 -12.03
C ASP A 3 -6.97 -0.44 -11.07
N LYS A 4 -7.10 -1.73 -10.75
CA LYS A 4 -6.17 -2.46 -9.86
C LYS A 4 -4.69 -2.28 -10.25
N ILE A 5 -4.43 -2.16 -11.55
CA ILE A 5 -3.08 -1.91 -12.09
C ILE A 5 -2.59 -0.50 -11.71
N GLU A 6 -3.46 0.51 -11.74
CA GLU A 6 -3.13 1.87 -11.31
C GLU A 6 -2.85 1.91 -9.81
N ALA A 7 -3.71 1.30 -8.99
CA ALA A 7 -3.49 1.20 -7.55
C ALA A 7 -2.15 0.53 -7.23
N LEU A 8 -1.84 -0.59 -7.88
CA LEU A 8 -0.57 -1.29 -7.70
C LEU A 8 0.63 -0.42 -8.09
N ASN A 9 0.55 0.29 -9.22
CA ASN A 9 1.62 1.18 -9.66
C ASN A 9 1.83 2.33 -8.67
N THR A 10 0.76 2.93 -8.16
CA THR A 10 0.83 4.01 -7.16
C THR A 10 1.45 3.52 -5.86
N VAL A 11 0.96 2.40 -5.31
CA VAL A 11 1.54 1.79 -4.09
C VAL A 11 3.02 1.50 -4.29
N ARG A 12 3.39 0.90 -5.43
CA ARG A 12 4.80 0.61 -5.76
C ARG A 12 5.64 1.88 -5.81
N ASN A 13 5.17 2.93 -6.47
CA ASN A 13 5.92 4.18 -6.59
C ASN A 13 6.17 4.81 -5.21
N HIS A 14 5.15 4.86 -4.35
CA HIS A 14 5.34 5.34 -2.97
C HIS A 14 6.34 4.50 -2.17
N ILE A 15 6.32 3.17 -2.34
CA ILE A 15 7.31 2.29 -1.71
C ILE A 15 8.72 2.62 -2.21
N ILE A 16 8.92 2.74 -3.52
CA ILE A 16 10.22 3.07 -4.12
C ILE A 16 10.70 4.42 -3.60
N ASP A 17 9.85 5.43 -3.56
CA ASP A 17 10.19 6.77 -3.07
C ASP A 17 10.61 6.72 -1.59
N LEU A 18 9.87 6.00 -0.74
CA LEU A 18 10.21 5.84 0.67
C LEU A 18 11.53 5.09 0.89
N LEU A 19 11.81 4.07 0.08
CA LEU A 19 13.07 3.34 0.15
C LEU A 19 14.24 4.19 -0.33
N ALA A 20 14.05 4.98 -1.40
CA ALA A 20 15.05 5.92 -1.89
C ALA A 20 15.37 7.01 -0.87
N GLU A 21 14.35 7.58 -0.21
CA GLU A 21 14.52 8.54 0.89
C GLU A 21 15.27 7.95 2.08
N ALA A 22 15.08 6.65 2.36
CA ALA A 22 15.74 5.94 3.43
C ALA A 22 17.13 5.38 3.04
N GLU A 23 17.61 5.65 1.83
CA GLU A 23 18.84 5.10 1.26
C GLU A 23 18.90 3.56 1.33
N ILE A 24 17.75 2.90 1.20
CA ILE A 24 17.62 1.44 1.21
C ILE A 24 17.68 0.93 -0.22
N GLU A 25 18.70 0.12 -0.53
CA GLU A 25 18.76 -0.59 -1.80
C GLU A 25 17.62 -1.60 -1.90
N HIS A 26 16.93 -1.58 -3.03
CA HIS A 26 15.88 -2.53 -3.35
C HIS A 26 16.07 -3.11 -4.75
N GLY A 27 15.64 -4.36 -4.93
CA GLY A 27 15.58 -4.98 -6.24
C GLY A 27 14.45 -4.41 -7.11
N ALA A 28 14.18 -5.07 -8.23
CA ALA A 28 12.95 -4.83 -8.97
C ALA A 28 11.75 -5.19 -8.06
N ILE A 29 10.80 -4.27 -7.92
CA ILE A 29 9.58 -4.45 -7.14
C ILE A 29 8.44 -4.66 -8.15
N ASP A 30 7.94 -5.89 -8.26
CA ASP A 30 6.86 -6.27 -9.18
C ASP A 30 5.47 -6.30 -8.52
N GLY A 31 5.42 -6.23 -7.19
CA GLY A 31 4.20 -6.22 -6.39
C GLY A 31 3.87 -7.57 -5.73
N SER A 32 4.54 -8.65 -6.13
CA SER A 32 4.39 -9.97 -5.52
C SER A 32 5.24 -10.14 -4.25
N GLU A 33 6.19 -9.22 -4.03
CA GLU A 33 7.08 -9.26 -2.88
C GLU A 33 6.30 -9.06 -1.58
N ALA A 34 6.78 -9.73 -0.55
CA ALA A 34 6.26 -9.53 0.78
C ALA A 34 6.68 -8.16 1.31
N LEU A 35 5.75 -7.40 1.92
CA LEU A 35 6.03 -6.05 2.44
C LEU A 35 7.23 -6.02 3.40
N ASN A 36 7.38 -7.07 4.21
CA ASN A 36 8.51 -7.22 5.14
C ASN A 36 9.83 -7.61 4.45
N ALA A 37 9.80 -8.14 3.23
CA ALA A 37 10.97 -8.56 2.47
C ALA A 37 11.61 -7.39 1.71
N VAL A 38 10.87 -6.31 1.46
CA VAL A 38 11.33 -5.13 0.70
C VAL A 38 12.09 -4.13 1.58
N GLY A 39 12.33 -4.47 2.85
CA GLY A 39 13.05 -3.60 3.80
C GLY A 39 12.18 -2.52 4.46
N LEU A 40 10.85 -2.58 4.29
CA LEU A 40 9.94 -1.68 4.99
C LEU A 40 9.89 -2.03 6.49
N ASN A 41 10.43 -1.13 7.31
CA ASN A 41 10.25 -1.18 8.75
C ASN A 41 8.85 -0.63 9.15
N SER A 42 8.44 -0.81 10.40
CA SER A 42 7.13 -0.36 10.89
C SER A 42 6.88 1.14 10.71
N LEU A 43 7.92 1.97 10.76
CA LEU A 43 7.80 3.42 10.58
C LEU A 43 7.55 3.79 9.11
N LEU A 44 8.29 3.19 8.18
CA LEU A 44 8.10 3.37 6.74
C LEU A 44 6.74 2.84 6.32
N LEU A 45 6.30 1.71 6.88
CA LEU A 45 4.98 1.16 6.64
C LEU A 45 3.87 2.10 7.13
N ALA A 46 3.97 2.63 8.35
CA ALA A 46 3.01 3.60 8.86
C ALA A 46 2.96 4.87 7.98
N ARG A 47 4.11 5.36 7.54
CA ARG A 47 4.21 6.51 6.63
C ARG A 47 3.58 6.22 5.26
N LEU A 48 3.81 5.03 4.72
CA LEU A 48 3.20 4.58 3.47
C LEU A 48 1.67 4.60 3.57
N ILE A 49 1.08 4.02 4.62
CA ILE A 49 -0.38 3.99 4.81
C ILE A 49 -0.95 5.41 4.79
N ILE A 50 -0.35 6.33 5.54
CA ILE A 50 -0.81 7.73 5.61
C ILE A 50 -0.74 8.40 4.23
N GLN A 51 0.33 8.15 3.46
CA GLN A 51 0.46 8.70 2.11
C GLN A 51 -0.59 8.13 1.16
N LEU A 52 -0.83 6.82 1.22
CA LEU A 52 -1.82 6.14 0.38
C LEU A 52 -3.26 6.54 0.77
N GLU A 53 -3.54 6.75 2.05
CA GLU A 53 -4.83 7.28 2.51
C GLU A 53 -5.10 8.67 1.95
N ILE A 54 -4.09 9.55 1.94
CA ILE A 54 -4.21 10.89 1.35
C ILE A 54 -4.40 10.80 -0.18
N GLU A 55 -3.66 9.91 -0.86
CA GLU A 55 -3.69 9.76 -2.31
C GLU A 55 -5.00 9.13 -2.81
N PHE A 56 -5.45 8.06 -2.15
CA PHE A 56 -6.66 7.33 -2.54
C PHE A 56 -7.93 7.89 -1.90
N GLY A 57 -7.80 8.68 -0.82
CA GLY A 57 -8.91 9.19 -0.04
C GLY A 57 -9.62 8.15 0.84
N ALA A 58 -9.05 6.94 0.94
CA ALA A 58 -9.66 5.79 1.61
C ALA A 58 -8.66 5.14 2.58
N ASP A 59 -9.11 4.68 3.76
CA ASP A 59 -8.31 3.85 4.66
C ASP A 59 -8.92 2.45 4.81
N PRO A 60 -8.31 1.41 4.21
CA PRO A 60 -8.81 0.04 4.34
C PRO A 60 -8.67 -0.55 5.75
N PHE A 61 -7.93 0.10 6.66
CA PHE A 61 -7.67 -0.39 8.02
C PHE A 61 -8.51 0.31 9.09
N ALA A 62 -9.27 1.37 8.75
CA ALA A 62 -10.01 2.19 9.70
C ALA A 62 -11.15 1.43 10.42
N GLU A 63 -11.86 0.53 9.73
CA GLU A 63 -13.02 -0.18 10.28
C GLU A 63 -12.66 -1.42 11.10
N GLY A 64 -11.38 -1.79 11.18
CA GLY A 64 -10.88 -2.90 12.01
C GLY A 64 -11.14 -4.32 11.47
N ASP A 65 -11.86 -4.45 10.35
CA ASP A 65 -12.11 -5.73 9.66
C ASP A 65 -10.87 -6.26 8.93
N LEU A 66 -9.94 -5.38 8.55
CA LEU A 66 -8.65 -5.71 7.96
C LEU A 66 -7.53 -5.20 8.86
N VAL A 67 -6.61 -6.09 9.24
CA VAL A 67 -5.41 -5.71 9.99
C VAL A 67 -4.23 -5.68 9.05
N ILE A 68 -3.35 -4.67 9.19
CA ILE A 68 -2.16 -4.59 8.32
C ILE A 68 -1.25 -5.81 8.39
N SER A 69 -1.27 -6.54 9.50
CA SER A 69 -0.53 -7.81 9.65
C SER A 69 -1.07 -8.93 8.75
N ASP A 70 -2.32 -8.83 8.28
CA ASP A 70 -2.91 -9.76 7.33
C ASP A 70 -2.49 -9.46 5.88
N VAL A 71 -2.05 -8.23 5.61
CA VAL A 71 -1.52 -7.82 4.31
C VAL A 71 -0.06 -8.23 4.18
N ARG A 72 0.18 -9.30 3.43
CA ARG A 72 1.52 -9.87 3.29
C ARG A 72 2.30 -9.31 2.11
N THR A 73 1.64 -8.87 1.05
CA THR A 73 2.26 -8.46 -0.22
C THR A 73 1.84 -7.06 -0.64
N ILE A 74 2.65 -6.44 -1.49
CA ILE A 74 2.34 -5.12 -2.07
C ILE A 74 1.05 -5.18 -2.89
N ALA A 75 0.85 -6.24 -3.67
CA ALA A 75 -0.40 -6.45 -4.40
C ALA A 75 -1.60 -6.61 -3.47
N GLY A 76 -1.44 -7.27 -2.32
CA GLY A 76 -2.47 -7.36 -1.30
C GLY A 76 -2.83 -6.00 -0.70
N LEU A 77 -1.85 -5.11 -0.54
CA LEU A 77 -2.07 -3.74 -0.08
C LEU A 77 -2.87 -2.95 -1.12
N ALA A 78 -2.48 -3.01 -2.39
CA ALA A 78 -3.22 -2.37 -3.47
C ALA A 78 -4.66 -2.88 -3.57
N ASP A 79 -4.86 -4.19 -3.42
CA ASP A 79 -6.20 -4.81 -3.41
C ASP A 79 -7.07 -4.30 -2.25
N ALA A 80 -6.48 -4.10 -1.07
CA ALA A 80 -7.19 -3.55 0.07
C ALA A 80 -7.68 -2.11 -0.19
N TYR A 81 -6.82 -1.24 -0.71
CA TYR A 81 -7.21 0.14 -1.06
C TYR A 81 -8.28 0.18 -2.15
N VAL A 82 -8.15 -0.66 -3.19
CA VAL A 82 -9.20 -0.78 -4.21
C VAL A 82 -10.51 -1.20 -3.56
N ALA A 83 -10.52 -2.21 -2.69
CA ALA A 83 -11.74 -2.63 -2.00
C ALA A 83 -12.37 -1.51 -1.16
N ALA A 84 -11.56 -0.78 -0.37
CA ALA A 84 -12.04 0.33 0.46
C ALA A 84 -12.66 1.46 -0.36
N MET A 85 -12.00 1.89 -1.44
CA MET A 85 -12.53 2.91 -2.36
C MET A 85 -13.85 2.47 -3.03
N HIS A 86 -14.03 1.17 -3.24
CA HIS A 86 -15.28 0.62 -3.77
C HIS A 86 -16.41 0.59 -2.72
N GLN A 87 -16.09 0.52 -1.43
CA GLN A 87 -17.09 0.53 -0.35
C GLN A 87 -17.61 1.93 -0.02
N GLU A 88 -16.81 2.98 -0.21
CA GLU A 88 -17.24 4.38 0.00
C GLU A 88 -18.34 4.87 -0.97
N VAL A 89 -18.58 4.17 -2.09
CA VAL A 89 -19.60 4.56 -3.09
C VAL A 89 -21.00 4.02 -2.72
N ALA A 90 -21.14 3.26 -1.63
CA ALA A 90 -22.42 2.72 -1.17
C ALA A 90 -23.14 3.67 -0.18
N VAL A 91 -23.40 4.93 -0.58
CA VAL A 91 -24.30 5.84 0.16
C VAL A 91 -25.18 6.64 -0.79
#